data_AF-A0A2K8SNT7-F1
#
_entry.id   AF-A0A2K8SNT7-F1
#
_cell.length_a   1.000
_cell.length_b   1.000
_cell.length_c   1.000
_cell.angle_alpha   90.00
_cell.angle_beta   90.00
_cell.angle_gamma   90.00
#
_symmetry.space_group_name_H-M   'P 1'
#
loop_
_entity.id
_entity.type
_entity.pdbx_description
1 polymer ?
#
loop_
_entity_poly.entity_id
_entity_poly.type
_entity_poly.pdbx_seq_one_letter_code
_entity_poly.pdbx_strand_id
1 'polypeptide(L)'
;MKPLALTSSLLAIVGSVVGLTPPAIAINVAYFAKTTQALYLPTIGGAELRLTQIFLPRGQWVINYSASPVNNTANDIVRCYVRARETGEILSIHATTAGVQLGASFVSTVSGVTLVNLSEPTTMVLTCTHDVTGPTPYIDPGAEIVAY
;
A
#
# COMPACT_ATOMS: atom_id res chain seq x y z
N MET A 1 65.27 -54.66 7.11
CA MET A 1 63.98 -54.38 6.44
C MET A 1 63.19 -53.44 7.35
N LYS A 2 62.89 -52.22 6.90
CA LYS A 2 62.20 -51.15 7.67
C LYS A 2 60.68 -51.23 7.45
N PRO A 3 59.83 -51.13 8.48
CA PRO A 3 58.42 -50.84 8.28
C PRO A 3 58.17 -49.31 8.32
N LEU A 4 57.57 -48.79 7.25
CA LEU A 4 56.87 -47.49 7.26
C LEU A 4 55.52 -47.68 7.96
N ALA A 5 55.18 -46.80 8.90
CA ALA A 5 53.83 -46.67 9.43
C ALA A 5 53.21 -45.38 8.88
N LEU A 6 52.12 -45.54 8.13
CA LEU A 6 51.32 -44.49 7.51
C LEU A 6 50.57 -43.65 8.56
N THR A 7 50.59 -42.35 8.36
CA THR A 7 49.80 -41.35 9.07
C THR A 7 48.32 -41.42 8.66
N SER A 8 47.43 -41.62 9.63
CA SER A 8 45.97 -41.65 9.45
C SER A 8 45.44 -40.22 9.32
N SER A 9 44.84 -39.90 8.16
CA SER A 9 44.20 -38.61 7.90
C SER A 9 42.71 -38.70 8.24
N LEU A 10 42.30 -37.93 9.24
CA LEU A 10 40.91 -37.79 9.69
C LEU A 10 40.13 -36.94 8.66
N LEU A 11 39.23 -37.56 7.89
CA LEU A 11 38.27 -36.83 7.05
C LEU A 11 37.16 -36.24 7.94
N ALA A 12 37.10 -34.90 8.04
CA ALA A 12 35.96 -34.19 8.61
C ALA A 12 34.85 -34.08 7.55
N ILE A 13 33.75 -34.79 7.74
CA ILE A 13 32.53 -34.66 6.93
C ILE A 13 31.78 -33.42 7.41
N VAL A 14 31.87 -32.32 6.65
CA VAL A 14 31.04 -31.13 6.85
C VAL A 14 29.65 -31.44 6.30
N GLY A 15 28.72 -31.83 7.18
CA GLY A 15 27.33 -32.04 6.84
C GLY A 15 26.66 -30.71 6.44
N SER A 16 26.36 -30.55 5.16
CA SER A 16 25.53 -29.44 4.68
C SER A 16 24.09 -29.67 5.13
N VAL A 17 23.64 -28.90 6.12
CA VAL A 17 22.22 -28.82 6.49
C VAL A 17 21.52 -28.06 5.38
N VAL A 18 20.93 -28.79 4.43
CA VAL A 18 19.94 -28.23 3.50
C VAL A 18 18.71 -27.89 4.35
N GLY A 19 18.63 -26.63 4.78
CA GLY A 19 17.46 -26.11 5.46
C GLY A 19 16.26 -26.21 4.53
N LEU A 20 15.38 -27.18 4.77
CA LEU A 20 14.08 -27.27 4.13
C LEU A 20 13.26 -26.08 4.62
N THR A 21 13.28 -24.98 3.86
CA THR A 21 12.31 -23.92 4.07
C THR A 21 10.93 -24.47 3.70
N PRO A 22 9.92 -24.34 4.58
CA PRO A 22 8.56 -24.71 4.20
C PRO A 22 8.15 -23.90 2.96
N PRO A 23 7.43 -24.51 2.01
CA PRO A 23 6.96 -23.80 0.83
C PRO A 23 6.09 -22.62 1.28
N ALA A 24 6.35 -21.44 0.72
CA ALA A 24 5.50 -20.28 0.92
C ALA A 24 4.08 -20.64 0.50
N ILE A 25 3.15 -20.68 1.45
CA ILE A 25 1.74 -20.86 1.16
C ILE A 25 1.28 -19.56 0.49
N ALA A 26 0.98 -19.61 -0.81
CA ALA A 26 0.36 -18.49 -1.49
C ALA A 26 -0.99 -18.20 -0.82
N ILE A 27 -1.15 -17.01 -0.26
CA ILE A 27 -2.43 -16.51 0.23
C ILE A 27 -3.31 -16.33 -1.00
N ASN A 28 -4.20 -17.29 -1.27
CA ASN A 28 -5.10 -17.27 -2.44
C ASN A 28 -6.32 -16.35 -2.24
N VAL A 29 -6.27 -15.41 -1.29
CA VAL A 29 -7.39 -14.54 -0.97
C VAL A 29 -6.94 -13.10 -1.15
N ALA A 30 -7.44 -12.46 -2.22
CA ALA A 30 -7.30 -11.03 -2.40
C ALA A 30 -8.59 -10.32 -1.97
N TYR A 31 -8.47 -9.23 -1.24
CA TYR A 31 -9.56 -8.32 -0.91
C TYR A 31 -9.43 -7.08 -1.77
N PHE A 32 -10.52 -6.67 -2.43
CA PHE A 32 -10.48 -5.58 -3.41
C PHE A 32 -11.73 -4.72 -3.32
N ALA A 33 -11.54 -3.40 -3.40
CA ALA A 33 -12.64 -2.46 -3.58
C ALA A 33 -12.20 -1.30 -4.47
N LYS A 34 -13.14 -0.81 -5.29
CA LYS A 34 -12.90 0.25 -6.28
C LYS A 34 -14.09 1.18 -6.39
N THR A 35 -13.84 2.48 -6.56
CA THR A 35 -14.90 3.47 -6.80
C THR A 35 -15.40 3.37 -8.24
N THR A 36 -16.71 3.57 -8.44
CA THR A 36 -17.34 3.50 -9.77
C THR A 36 -17.78 4.85 -10.31
N GLN A 37 -17.65 5.90 -9.50
CA GLN A 37 -18.06 7.26 -9.81
C GLN A 37 -17.02 8.26 -9.31
N ALA A 38 -17.04 9.45 -9.90
CA ALA A 38 -16.19 10.56 -9.47
C ALA A 38 -16.58 10.99 -8.04
N LEU A 39 -15.57 11.34 -7.23
CA LEU A 39 -15.75 11.77 -5.85
C LEU A 39 -15.08 13.13 -5.62
N TYR A 40 -15.88 14.16 -5.37
CA TYR A 40 -15.37 15.51 -5.10
C TYR A 40 -14.79 15.60 -3.69
N LEU A 41 -13.55 16.07 -3.57
CA LEU A 41 -12.96 16.36 -2.27
C LEU A 41 -13.73 17.52 -1.59
N PRO A 42 -13.73 17.62 -0.24
CA PRO A 42 -14.47 18.65 0.48
C PRO A 42 -13.89 20.03 0.20
N THR A 43 -14.66 21.12 0.24
CA THR A 43 -14.15 22.48 -0.05
C THR A 43 -13.16 23.05 0.97
N ILE A 44 -13.00 22.37 2.10
CA ILE A 44 -12.15 22.78 3.20
C ILE A 44 -10.83 22.02 3.09
N GLY A 45 -9.72 22.76 2.96
CA GLY A 45 -8.39 22.17 2.93
C GLY A 45 -8.10 21.33 4.19
N GLY A 46 -7.46 20.19 4.01
CA GLY A 46 -7.16 19.21 5.05
C GLY A 46 -8.35 18.32 5.46
N ALA A 47 -9.57 18.58 4.98
CA ALA A 47 -10.72 17.73 5.27
C ALA A 47 -10.66 16.43 4.47
N GLU A 48 -10.91 15.31 5.13
CA GLU A 48 -10.80 13.99 4.51
C GLU A 48 -12.10 13.54 3.84
N LEU A 49 -11.94 12.93 2.66
CA LEU A 49 -12.98 12.16 2.01
C LEU A 49 -12.63 10.68 2.03
N ARG A 50 -13.56 9.85 2.51
CA ARG A 50 -13.47 8.40 2.36
C ARG A 50 -13.84 7.98 0.94
N LEU A 51 -12.92 7.33 0.24
CA LEU A 51 -13.15 6.84 -1.13
C LEU A 51 -13.76 5.43 -1.12
N THR A 52 -13.09 4.50 -0.46
CA THR A 52 -13.46 3.08 -0.42
C THR A 52 -12.84 2.39 0.80
N GLN A 53 -13.23 1.14 1.05
CA GLN A 53 -12.72 0.35 2.17
C GLN A 53 -12.76 -1.16 1.89
N ILE A 54 -11.91 -1.91 2.58
CA ILE A 54 -11.90 -3.38 2.61
C ILE A 54 -11.83 -3.87 4.05
N PHE A 55 -12.44 -5.02 4.34
CA PHE A 55 -12.36 -5.67 5.64
C PHE A 55 -11.36 -6.81 5.58
N LEU A 56 -10.31 -6.74 6.38
CA LEU A 56 -9.24 -7.74 6.42
C LEU A 56 -9.32 -8.55 7.70
N PRO A 57 -9.26 -9.89 7.66
CA PRO A 57 -9.09 -10.68 8.87
C PRO A 57 -7.68 -10.49 9.44
N ARG A 58 -7.48 -10.95 10.68
CA ARG A 58 -6.15 -11.01 11.30
C ARG A 58 -5.14 -11.72 10.38
N GLY A 59 -3.90 -11.27 10.37
CA GLY A 59 -2.86 -11.82 9.51
C GLY A 59 -1.90 -10.77 8.96
N GLN A 60 -0.96 -11.22 8.14
CA GLN A 60 -0.05 -10.35 7.41
C GLN A 60 -0.62 -10.05 6.03
N TRP A 61 -0.61 -8.78 5.65
CA TRP A 61 -1.17 -8.33 4.38
C TRP A 61 -0.23 -7.35 3.71
N VAL A 62 -0.14 -7.44 2.39
CA VAL A 62 0.39 -6.36 1.57
C VAL A 62 -0.78 -5.57 1.01
N ILE A 63 -0.83 -4.27 1.28
CA ILE A 63 -1.91 -3.39 0.83
C ILE A 63 -1.37 -2.48 -0.26
N ASN A 64 -1.95 -2.55 -1.46
CA ASN A 64 -1.74 -1.58 -2.52
C ASN A 64 -2.97 -0.68 -2.64
N TYR A 65 -2.74 0.56 -3.05
CA TYR A 65 -3.82 1.48 -3.37
C TYR A 65 -3.43 2.43 -4.49
N SER A 66 -4.43 2.93 -5.21
CA SER A 66 -4.24 4.01 -6.17
C SER A 66 -5.48 4.91 -6.26
N ALA A 67 -5.26 6.18 -6.62
CA ALA A 67 -6.30 7.17 -6.87
C ALA A 67 -5.79 8.20 -7.89
N SER A 68 -6.68 8.71 -8.72
CA SER A 68 -6.34 9.70 -9.76
C SER A 68 -7.05 11.02 -9.48
N PRO A 69 -6.41 11.97 -8.77
CA PRO A 69 -6.97 13.29 -8.60
C PRO A 69 -6.93 14.09 -9.89
N VAL A 70 -8.00 14.85 -10.11
CA VAL A 70 -8.16 15.79 -11.21
C VAL A 70 -8.53 17.14 -10.63
N ASN A 71 -7.80 18.16 -11.01
CA ASN A 71 -8.09 19.54 -10.64
C ASN A 71 -8.03 20.42 -11.89
N ASN A 72 -9.12 21.15 -12.12
CA ASN A 72 -9.27 22.07 -13.25
C ASN A 72 -8.97 23.53 -12.87
N THR A 73 -8.45 23.74 -11.67
CA THR A 73 -8.15 25.06 -11.10
C THR A 73 -6.66 25.22 -10.79
N ALA A 74 -6.32 26.03 -9.79
CA ALA A 74 -4.94 26.25 -9.36
C ALA A 74 -4.30 24.95 -8.85
N ASN A 75 -2.97 24.90 -8.89
CA ASN A 75 -2.20 23.80 -8.33
C ASN A 75 -2.55 23.55 -6.86
N ASP A 76 -2.80 22.29 -6.53
CA ASP A 76 -3.08 21.81 -5.18
C ASP A 76 -2.32 20.49 -4.93
N ILE A 77 -2.06 20.19 -3.66
CA ILE A 77 -1.47 18.93 -3.25
C ILE A 77 -2.59 18.03 -2.74
N VAL A 78 -2.80 16.90 -3.42
CA VAL A 78 -3.73 15.86 -2.96
C VAL A 78 -2.93 14.80 -2.23
N ARG A 79 -3.36 14.43 -1.02
CA ARG A 79 -2.76 13.35 -0.22
C ARG A 79 -3.76 12.24 -0.05
N CYS A 80 -3.33 11.00 -0.23
CA CYS A 80 -4.14 9.82 0.00
C CYS A 80 -3.49 8.91 1.02
N TYR A 81 -4.34 8.39 1.92
CA TYR A 81 -3.96 7.64 3.11
C TYR A 81 -4.63 6.27 3.08
N VAL A 82 -3.90 5.26 3.52
CA VAL A 82 -4.51 4.02 4.00
C VAL A 82 -4.53 4.07 5.52
N ARG A 83 -5.72 3.86 6.09
CA ARG A 83 -5.94 3.93 7.54
C ARG A 83 -6.65 2.70 8.06
N ALA A 84 -6.34 2.32 9.30
CA ALA A 84 -7.19 1.42 10.07
C ALA A 84 -8.38 2.22 10.62
N ARG A 85 -9.61 1.85 10.27
CA ARG A 85 -10.82 2.59 10.66
C ARG A 85 -11.01 2.63 12.17
N GLU A 86 -10.72 1.51 12.82
CA GLU A 86 -10.99 1.27 14.24
C GLU A 86 -10.09 2.12 15.14
N THR A 87 -8.82 2.32 14.75
CA THR A 87 -7.84 3.09 15.52
C THR A 87 -7.62 4.52 14.98
N GLY A 88 -7.98 4.77 13.71
CA GLY A 88 -7.65 5.99 12.99
C GLY A 88 -6.18 6.11 12.56
N GLU A 89 -5.37 5.08 12.81
CA GLU A 89 -3.95 5.04 12.51
C GLU A 89 -3.70 5.16 11.00
N ILE A 90 -2.71 5.99 10.61
CA ILE A 90 -2.24 6.12 9.24
C ILE A 90 -1.14 5.09 9.00
N LEU A 91 -1.40 4.16 8.08
CA LEU A 91 -0.50 3.05 7.74
C LEU A 91 0.34 3.37 6.49
N SER A 92 -0.15 4.27 5.65
CA SER A 92 0.56 4.75 4.46
C SER A 92 0.02 6.12 4.06
N ILE A 93 0.89 6.96 3.53
CA ILE A 93 0.54 8.28 2.99
C ILE A 93 1.38 8.55 1.74
N HIS A 94 0.71 8.96 0.67
CA HIS A 94 1.36 9.42 -0.56
C HIS A 94 0.66 10.68 -1.04
N ALA A 95 1.41 11.54 -1.72
CA ALA A 95 0.92 12.82 -2.18
C ALA A 95 1.29 13.03 -3.65
N THR A 96 0.48 13.83 -4.34
CA THR A 96 0.76 14.29 -5.69
C THR A 96 0.24 15.71 -5.87
N THR A 97 0.65 16.37 -6.94
CA THR A 97 0.09 17.65 -7.35
C THR A 97 -1.05 17.41 -8.33
N ALA A 98 -2.17 18.10 -8.14
CA ALA A 98 -3.29 18.17 -9.08
C ALA A 98 -3.57 19.62 -9.42
N GLY A 99 -3.73 19.95 -10.70
CA GLY A 99 -4.00 21.31 -11.18
C GLY A 99 -2.94 21.83 -12.14
N VAL A 100 -3.16 23.04 -12.67
CA VAL A 100 -2.34 23.63 -13.73
C VAL A 100 -1.82 25.02 -13.36
N GLN A 101 -0.69 25.38 -13.98
CA GLN A 101 -0.27 26.77 -14.13
C GLN A 101 -0.91 27.48 -15.35
N LEU A 102 -1.51 26.79 -16.33
CA LEU A 102 -1.91 27.38 -17.63
C LEU A 102 -3.13 26.72 -18.32
N GLY A 103 -4.21 26.40 -17.59
CA GLY A 103 -5.56 26.21 -18.20
C GLY A 103 -5.91 24.85 -18.85
N ALA A 104 -5.21 23.75 -18.54
CA ALA A 104 -5.59 22.39 -18.96
C ALA A 104 -5.70 21.43 -17.75
N SER A 105 -6.66 20.51 -17.70
CA SER A 105 -6.80 19.54 -16.60
C SER A 105 -5.51 18.74 -16.39
N PHE A 106 -4.95 18.79 -15.17
CA PHE A 106 -3.82 17.93 -14.80
C PHE A 106 -4.33 16.74 -13.99
N VAL A 107 -4.33 15.57 -14.64
CA VAL A 107 -4.59 14.28 -14.00
C VAL A 107 -3.26 13.73 -13.53
N SER A 108 -3.15 13.43 -12.25
CA SER A 108 -2.01 12.71 -11.70
C SER A 108 -2.48 11.43 -11.02
N THR A 109 -1.55 10.55 -10.64
CA THR A 109 -1.86 9.32 -9.90
C THR A 109 -1.14 9.36 -8.57
N VAL A 110 -1.87 9.08 -7.50
CA VAL A 110 -1.33 8.74 -6.18
C VAL A 110 -1.43 7.23 -6.05
N SER A 111 -0.32 6.57 -5.73
CA SER A 111 -0.31 5.13 -5.45
C SER A 111 0.69 4.81 -4.35
N GLY A 112 0.43 3.75 -3.60
CA GLY A 112 1.32 3.29 -2.54
C GLY A 112 1.18 1.80 -2.27
N VAL A 113 2.22 1.25 -1.63
CA VAL A 113 2.22 -0.09 -1.05
C VAL A 113 2.62 -0.01 0.42
N THR A 114 1.99 -0.81 1.27
CA THR A 114 2.38 -0.95 2.68
C THR A 114 2.19 -2.39 3.15
N LEU A 115 2.99 -2.82 4.11
CA LEU A 115 2.85 -4.12 4.76
C LEU A 115 2.29 -3.92 6.17
N VAL A 116 1.29 -4.71 6.52
CA VAL A 116 0.65 -4.66 7.84
C VAL A 116 0.59 -6.05 8.47
N ASN A 117 0.63 -6.10 9.79
CA ASN A 117 0.44 -7.32 10.56
C ASN A 117 -0.68 -7.09 11.58
N LEU A 118 -1.85 -7.68 11.33
CA LEU A 118 -3.08 -7.46 12.07
C LEU A 118 -3.27 -8.55 13.12
N SER A 119 -3.41 -8.15 14.39
CA SER A 119 -3.75 -9.04 15.50
C SER A 119 -5.23 -9.41 15.55
N GLU A 120 -6.09 -8.58 14.96
CA GLU A 120 -7.54 -8.72 14.91
C GLU A 120 -8.09 -8.30 13.53
N PRO A 121 -9.31 -8.67 13.16
CA PRO A 121 -9.92 -8.17 11.92
C PRO A 121 -10.04 -6.64 11.93
N THR A 122 -9.66 -5.99 10.84
CA THR A 122 -9.57 -4.52 10.73
C THR A 122 -10.16 -4.02 9.41
N THR A 123 -10.88 -2.91 9.46
CA THR A 123 -11.36 -2.24 8.25
C THR A 123 -10.30 -1.27 7.75
N MET A 124 -9.72 -1.55 6.58
CA MET A 124 -8.80 -0.64 5.91
C MET A 124 -9.58 0.35 5.05
N VAL A 125 -9.24 1.63 5.18
CA VAL A 125 -9.95 2.72 4.53
C VAL A 125 -8.96 3.53 3.69
N LEU A 126 -9.31 3.75 2.41
CA LEU A 126 -8.63 4.70 1.56
C LEU A 126 -9.33 6.06 1.70
N THR A 127 -8.61 7.04 2.23
CA THR A 127 -9.06 8.44 2.30
C THR A 127 -8.16 9.34 1.48
N CYS A 128 -8.68 10.46 0.99
CA CYS A 128 -7.86 11.53 0.41
C CYS A 128 -8.25 12.90 0.95
N THR A 129 -7.29 13.82 0.94
CA THR A 129 -7.41 15.23 1.30
C THR A 129 -6.75 16.09 0.24
N HIS A 130 -6.98 17.40 0.30
CA HIS A 130 -6.22 18.39 -0.47
C HIS A 130 -5.88 19.60 0.43
N ASP A 131 -4.91 20.41 0.04
CA ASP A 131 -4.35 21.44 0.94
C ASP A 131 -5.07 22.79 0.86
N VAL A 132 -5.60 23.12 -0.30
CA VAL A 132 -6.13 24.47 -0.56
C VAL A 132 -7.62 24.53 -0.28
N THR A 133 -8.07 25.50 0.50
CA THR A 133 -9.52 25.77 0.65
C THR A 133 -10.05 26.50 -0.59
N GLY A 134 -11.14 26.00 -1.19
CA GLY A 134 -11.71 26.61 -2.41
C GLY A 134 -12.34 25.60 -3.38
N PRO A 135 -12.32 25.90 -4.70
CA PRO A 135 -12.71 24.93 -5.72
C PRO A 135 -11.96 23.61 -5.54
N THR A 136 -12.68 22.49 -5.54
CA THR A 136 -12.11 21.22 -5.09
C THR A 136 -11.64 20.36 -6.25
N PRO A 137 -10.50 19.66 -6.08
CA PRO A 137 -10.21 18.51 -6.91
C PRO A 137 -11.31 17.46 -6.76
N TYR A 138 -11.45 16.62 -7.75
CA TYR A 138 -12.21 15.38 -7.63
C TYR A 138 -11.28 14.20 -7.89
N ILE A 139 -11.65 13.04 -7.35
CA ILE A 139 -11.01 11.77 -7.65
C ILE A 139 -11.78 11.11 -8.79
N ASP A 140 -11.10 10.79 -9.89
CA ASP A 140 -11.68 10.06 -11.02
C ASP A 140 -12.27 8.70 -10.55
N PRO A 141 -13.28 8.17 -11.26
CA PRO A 141 -13.72 6.80 -11.05
C PRO A 141 -12.54 5.84 -11.15
N GLY A 142 -12.48 4.88 -10.23
CA GLY A 142 -11.49 3.82 -10.25
C GLY A 142 -10.39 3.91 -9.20
N ALA A 143 -10.51 4.80 -8.21
CA ALA A 143 -9.70 4.71 -7.02
C ALA A 143 -9.91 3.37 -6.32
N GLU A 144 -8.83 2.69 -5.95
CA GLU A 144 -8.88 1.31 -5.51
C GLU A 144 -7.95 1.04 -4.34
N ILE A 145 -8.34 0.05 -3.53
CA ILE A 145 -7.54 -0.56 -2.47
C ILE A 145 -7.61 -2.08 -2.64
N VAL A 146 -6.45 -2.72 -2.57
CA VAL A 146 -6.30 -4.17 -2.70
C VAL A 146 -5.36 -4.70 -1.63
N ALA A 147 -5.68 -5.86 -1.07
CA ALA A 147 -4.82 -6.58 -0.14
C ALA A 147 -4.67 -8.05 -0.55
N TYR A 148 -3.48 -8.60 -0.37
CA TYR A 148 -3.12 -10.00 -0.63
C TYR A 148 -2.13 -10.53 0.42
#